data_AF-A0A0M6XUJ6-F1
#
_entry.id   AF-A0A0M6XUJ6-F1
#
_cell.length_a   1.000
_cell.length_b   1.000
_cell.length_c   1.000
_cell.angle_alpha   90.00
_cell.angle_beta   90.00
_cell.angle_gamma   90.00
#
_symmetry.space_group_name_H-M   'P 1'
#
loop_
_entity.id
_entity.type
_entity.pdbx_description
1 polymer ?
#
loop_
_entity_poly.entity_id
_entity_poly.type
_entity_poly.pdbx_seq_one_letter_code
_entity_poly.pdbx_strand_id
1 'polypeptide(L)' 'MAFHEVRFPENISRGARGGPERRTQIVELASGDEERNASWANSRRRYDVAYGIRRADDLAAVVAFFEARNGRLHGFRFKD' A
#
# COMPACT_ATOMS: atom_id res chain seq x y z
N MET A 1 6.92 10.21 -12.29
CA MET A 1 7.41 9.35 -11.18
C MET A 1 8.23 8.23 -11.79
N ALA A 2 9.48 8.05 -11.35
CA ALA A 2 10.31 6.97 -11.87
C ALA A 2 9.94 5.65 -11.18
N PHE A 3 9.87 4.59 -11.97
CA PHE A 3 9.58 3.23 -11.52
C PHE A 3 10.87 2.42 -11.51
N HIS A 4 11.16 1.73 -10.42
CA HIS A 4 12.31 0.83 -10.33
C HIS A 4 11.85 -0.59 -10.64
N GLU A 5 12.49 -1.21 -11.64
CA GLU A 5 12.17 -2.55 -12.12
C GLU A 5 12.74 -3.66 -11.22
N VAL A 6 12.41 -3.58 -9.93
CA VAL A 6 12.92 -4.40 -8.84
C VAL A 6 11.75 -4.87 -7.98
N ARG A 7 11.87 -6.05 -7.40
CA ARG A 7 10.79 -6.68 -6.63
C ARG A 7 11.05 -6.55 -5.13
N PHE A 8 10.00 -6.24 -4.37
CA PHE A 8 10.02 -6.30 -2.91
C PHE A 8 10.37 -7.72 -2.41
N PRO A 9 11.08 -7.88 -1.28
CA PRO A 9 11.48 -9.20 -0.77
C PRO A 9 10.30 -10.17 -0.61
N GLU A 10 10.31 -11.26 -1.39
CA GLU A 10 9.17 -12.19 -1.47
C GLU A 10 8.98 -13.03 -0.19
N ASN A 11 10.06 -13.30 0.54
CA ASN A 11 9.99 -13.94 1.86
C ASN A 11 9.20 -13.08 2.87
N ILE A 12 9.21 -11.76 2.71
CA ILE A 12 8.52 -10.80 3.58
C ILE A 12 7.10 -10.51 3.07
N SER A 13 6.88 -10.44 1.75
CA SER A 13 5.53 -10.19 1.22
C SER A 13 4.57 -11.37 1.38
N ARG A 14 5.10 -12.59 1.59
CA ARG A 14 4.27 -13.79 1.74
C ARG A 14 3.35 -13.67 2.95
N GLY A 15 2.05 -13.76 2.71
CA GLY A 15 1.03 -13.63 3.76
C GLY A 15 0.77 -12.19 4.17
N ALA A 16 1.19 -11.21 3.36
CA ALA A 16 0.79 -9.83 3.54
C ALA A 16 -0.75 -9.73 3.54
N ARG A 17 -1.28 -8.90 4.45
CA ARG A 17 -2.72 -8.72 4.61
C ARG A 17 -3.14 -7.41 3.98
N GLY A 18 -4.29 -7.39 3.34
CA GLY A 18 -4.84 -6.17 2.74
C GLY A 18 -5.47 -6.44 1.39
N GLY A 19 -5.58 -5.40 0.57
CA GLY A 19 -6.24 -5.50 -0.72
C GLY A 19 -6.67 -4.15 -1.28
N PRO A 20 -7.63 -4.15 -2.22
CA PRO A 20 -8.14 -2.93 -2.82
C PRO A 20 -8.95 -2.09 -1.83
N GLU A 21 -8.52 -0.85 -1.61
CA GLU A 21 -9.24 0.16 -0.83
C GLU A 21 -9.94 1.16 -1.78
N ARG A 22 -11.16 1.54 -1.42
CA ARG A 22 -11.92 2.63 -2.04
C ARG A 22 -12.05 3.75 -1.03
N ARG A 23 -11.91 4.99 -1.49
CA ARG A 23 -12.15 6.17 -0.68
C ARG A 23 -13.46 6.81 -1.12
N THR A 24 -14.53 6.48 -0.42
CA THR A 24 -15.87 7.06 -0.63
C THR A 24 -16.22 7.90 0.58
N GLN A 25 -16.51 9.18 0.36
CA GLN A 25 -17.05 10.06 1.37
C GLN A 25 -18.58 9.92 1.34
N ILE A 26 -19.18 9.69 2.50
CA ILE A 26 -20.64 9.63 2.66
C ILE A 26 -21.02 10.90 3.41
N VAL A 27 -21.88 11.71 2.81
CA VAL A 27 -22.31 12.99 3.34
C VAL A 27 -23.83 12.97 3.46
N GLU A 28 -24.35 13.35 4.62
CA GLU A 28 -25.78 13.59 4.83
C GLU A 28 -26.08 15.06 4.52
N LEU A 29 -27.05 15.30 3.64
CA LEU A 29 -27.49 16.62 3.23
C LEU A 29 -28.49 17.18 4.25
N ALA A 30 -28.60 18.51 4.31
CA ALA A 30 -29.58 19.17 5.18
C ALA A 30 -31.04 18.82 4.84
N SER A 31 -31.30 18.26 3.65
CA SER A 31 -32.60 17.71 3.24
C SER A 31 -32.91 16.34 3.84
N GLY A 32 -31.93 15.67 4.46
CA GLY A 32 -32.02 14.28 4.93
C GLY A 32 -31.60 13.24 3.88
N ASP A 33 -31.18 13.66 2.68
CA ASP A 33 -30.67 12.77 1.64
C ASP A 33 -29.18 12.44 1.83
N GLU A 34 -28.74 11.29 1.29
CA GLU A 34 -27.32 10.88 1.32
C GLU A 34 -26.66 11.10 -0.04
N GLU A 35 -25.44 11.63 -0.04
CA GLU A 35 -24.58 11.71 -1.21
C GLU A 35 -23.27 10.91 -1.01
N ARG A 36 -22.90 10.11 -2.01
CA ARG A 36 -21.68 9.27 -2.00
C ARG A 36 -20.66 9.77 -3.02
N ASN A 37 -19.57 10.34 -2.52
CA ASN A 37 -18.52 10.92 -3.33
C ASN A 37 -17.27 10.03 -3.38
N ALA A 38 -17.05 9.36 -4.51
CA ALA A 38 -15.85 8.56 -4.76
C ALA A 38 -14.63 9.47 -5.00
N SER A 39 -13.79 9.64 -3.97
CA SER A 39 -12.61 10.50 -4.04
C SER A 39 -11.48 9.92 -4.91
N TRP A 40 -11.53 8.62 -5.19
CA TRP A 40 -10.63 7.94 -6.13
C TRP A 40 -11.44 7.29 -7.26
N ALA A 41 -11.00 7.50 -8.50
CA ALA A 41 -11.60 6.84 -9.66
C ALA A 41 -11.43 5.30 -9.60
N ASN A 42 -10.23 4.84 -9.21
CA ASN A 42 -9.90 3.43 -9.09
C ASN A 42 -9.58 3.04 -7.65
N SER A 43 -9.74 1.76 -7.33
CA SER A 43 -9.23 1.24 -6.06
C SER A 43 -7.71 1.35 -6.01
N ARG A 44 -7.20 1.60 -4.80
CA ARG A 44 -5.76 1.59 -4.51
C ARG A 44 -5.48 0.39 -3.62
N ARG A 45 -4.48 -0.41 -3.94
CA ARG A 45 -4.13 -1.56 -3.13
C ARG A 45 -3.26 -1.13 -1.94
N ARG A 46 -3.59 -1.61 -0.74
CA ARG A 46 -2.78 -1.45 0.47
C ARG A 46 -2.50 -2.82 1.05
N TYR A 47 -1.23 -3.09 1.35
CA TYR A 47 -0.79 -4.34 1.96
C TYR A 47 0.03 -4.05 3.22
N ASP A 48 -0.25 -4.81 4.27
CA ASP A 48 0.52 -4.90 5.50
C ASP A 48 1.41 -6.15 5.44
N VAL A 49 2.72 -5.92 5.45
CA VAL A 49 3.74 -6.97 5.35
C VAL A 49 4.34 -7.35 6.71
N ALA A 50 3.85 -6.77 7.82
CA ALA A 50 4.43 -6.98 9.15
C ALA A 50 4.48 -8.46 9.55
N TYR A 51 3.53 -9.27 9.08
CA TYR A 51 3.50 -10.72 9.31
C TYR A 51 4.75 -11.46 8.79
N GLY A 52 5.37 -10.97 7.70
CA GLY A 52 6.56 -11.57 7.11
C GLY A 52 7.86 -11.20 7.82
N ILE A 53 7.84 -10.20 8.72
CA ILE A 53 9.02 -9.75 9.47
C ILE A 53 9.16 -10.63 10.71
N ARG A 54 10.20 -11.45 10.77
CA ARG A 54 10.41 -12.40 11.87
C ARG A 54 11.66 -12.11 12.68
N ARG A 55 12.65 -11.46 12.07
CA ARG A 55 13.95 -11.16 12.66
C ARG A 55 14.35 -9.71 12.38
N ALA A 56 15.31 -9.20 13.15
CA ALA A 56 15.87 -7.87 12.93
C ALA A 56 16.42 -7.69 11.51
N ASP A 57 17.00 -8.74 10.93
CA ASP A 57 17.53 -8.72 9.56
C ASP A 57 16.44 -8.49 8.50
N ASP A 58 15.23 -9.04 8.71
CA ASP A 58 14.11 -8.81 7.80
C ASP A 58 13.69 -7.33 7.83
N LEU A 59 13.63 -6.73 9.03
CA LEU A 59 13.34 -5.32 9.19
C LEU A 59 14.42 -4.45 8.52
N ALA A 60 15.70 -4.79 8.72
CA ALA A 60 16.81 -4.10 8.07
C ALA A 60 16.73 -4.18 6.54
N ALA A 61 16.35 -5.34 5.99
CA ALA A 61 16.15 -5.52 4.56
C ALA A 61 15.01 -4.63 4.01
N VAL A 62 13.89 -4.51 4.74
CA VAL A 62 12.79 -3.62 4.35
C VAL A 62 13.23 -2.16 4.38
N VAL A 63 13.91 -1.73 5.44
CA VAL A 63 14.41 -0.34 5.56
C VAL A 63 15.37 -0.02 4.42
N ALA A 64 16.39 -0.86 4.21
CA ALA A 64 17.34 -0.69 3.11
C ALA A 64 16.65 -0.67 1.74
N PHE A 65 15.63 -1.50 1.55
CA PHE A 65 14.83 -1.50 0.32
C PHE A 65 14.12 -0.16 0.11
N PHE A 66 13.48 0.40 1.14
CA PHE A 66 12.77 1.68 1.03
C PHE A 66 13.70 2.87 0.87
N GLU A 67 14.84 2.90 1.57
CA GLU A 67 15.85 3.96 1.42
C GLU A 67 16.40 4.01 -0.01
N ALA A 68 16.70 2.85 -0.61
CA ALA A 68 17.13 2.78 -2.00
C ALA A 68 16.06 3.25 -3.03
N ARG A 69 14.80 3.47 -2.59
CA ARG A 69 13.67 3.98 -3.41
C ARG A 69 13.26 5.40 -2.98
N ASN A 70 14.03 6.06 -2.10
CA ASN A 70 13.68 7.35 -1.51
C ASN A 70 12.27 7.32 -0.89
N GLY A 71 11.96 6.23 -0.18
CA GLY A 71 10.66 6.01 0.44
C GLY A 71 9.53 5.85 -0.59
N ARG A 72 8.64 6.85 -0.66
CA ARG A 72 7.45 6.86 -1.52
C ARG A 72 7.68 7.48 -2.89
N LEU A 73 8.90 7.95 -3.17
CA LEU A 73 9.23 8.68 -4.40
C LEU A 73 9.23 7.76 -5.64
N HIS A 74 9.77 6.54 -5.50
CA HIS A 74 9.90 5.58 -6.59
C HIS A 74 9.02 4.35 -6.40
N GLY A 75 8.22 4.02 -7.42
CA GLY A 75 7.44 2.78 -7.45
C GLY A 75 8.31 1.56 -7.69
N PHE A 76 7.83 0.38 -7.30
CA PHE A 76 8.52 -0.90 -7.49
C PHE A 76 7.51 -2.04 -7.63
N ARG A 77 7.98 -3.23 -8.03
CA ARG A 77 7.12 -4.42 -8.16
C ARG A 77 6.83 -5.01 -6.77
N PHE A 78 5.55 -5.18 -6.47
CA PHE A 78 5.07 -5.91 -5.31
C PHE A 78 4.38 -7.19 -5.78
N LYS A 79 4.67 -8.31 -5.12
CA LYS A 79 3.96 -9.58 -5.32
C LYS A 79 2.98 -9.73 -4.17
N ASP A 80 1.70 -9.61 -4.49
CA ASP A 80 0.60 -9.88 -3.57
C ASP A 80 0.37 -11.38 -3.35
#